data_AF-A0A6J6IKZ0-F1
#
_entry.id   AF-A0A6J6IKZ0-F1
#
_cell.length_a   1.000
_cell.length_b   1.000
_cell.length_c   1.000
_cell.angle_alpha   90.00
_cell.angle_beta   90.00
_cell.angle_gamma   90.00
#
_symmetry.space_group_name_H-M   'P 1'
#
loop_
_entity.id
_entity.type
_entity.pdbx_description
1 polymer ?
#
loop_
_entity_poly.entity_id
_entity_poly.type
_entity_poly.pdbx_seq_one_letter_code
_entity_poly.pdbx_strand_id
1 'polypeptide(L)'
;MQSKFIALCVAALSLFIAIPSSAAATDIPLLSWERGKEQNIVLGGYTNQSSWTIQLVAEGKKPLKFSKSTANKDGYYVYSLFLPSDFPQGAYRVESLSTTGEANVVAGVQVVELMFFDIIRVPTQLLFLLTILVFLISSLSTLRMRRYEQMSYLQSTSELQLSPAIASFYRLRRNSVAGVQQSLFKHVIKKEGELLHKISPSLWALVPVATFIFGSYIGIAAGSELGIPSIPILLFVIAAIIGVFDPYSGFTAALGFSILQTMQGQITSMRAVGALMAIALAWLAPGLIASIYREMIAKDSLPKALSRTLPTIFASFFGAAIFFSSELLLSSLLDRTGPIVNSRIDLPIAVGVAVFLKSRLEILIDRRSLLSDANLEVKSIRLSRIISPRAVAILALFFAGVSYVWTESLVFSAVTAVVFTIPLLLLQVRFASPVVGALSRVPRNILVESTIVSAISFAIFTYIQSTPFEVIQKGKLIILGAAVPLVLHALLSSLSDTRDRELVDAL
;
A
#
# COMPACT_ATOMS: atom_id res chain seq x y z
N MET A 1 45.66 72.58 -3.76
CA MET A 1 46.14 71.52 -4.68
C MET A 1 46.14 70.11 -4.07
N GLN A 2 46.21 69.95 -2.74
CA GLN A 2 46.22 68.63 -2.07
C GLN A 2 44.93 67.79 -2.23
N SER A 3 43.72 68.38 -2.30
CA SER A 3 42.48 67.59 -2.41
C SER A 3 42.28 66.91 -3.78
N LYS A 4 42.83 67.48 -4.85
CA LYS A 4 42.75 66.90 -6.21
C LYS A 4 43.69 65.70 -6.37
N PHE A 5 44.83 65.70 -5.67
CA PHE A 5 45.78 64.59 -5.67
C PHE A 5 45.24 63.38 -4.90
N ILE A 6 44.60 63.62 -3.75
CA ILE A 6 43.94 62.55 -2.96
C ILE A 6 42.77 61.95 -3.75
N ALA A 7 41.96 62.78 -4.43
CA ALA A 7 40.88 62.28 -5.29
C ALA A 7 41.38 61.42 -6.46
N LEU A 8 42.51 61.79 -7.07
CA LEU A 8 43.14 61.01 -8.14
C LEU A 8 43.71 59.68 -7.61
N CYS A 9 44.31 59.67 -6.42
CA CYS A 9 44.81 58.45 -5.78
C CYS A 9 43.67 57.51 -5.36
N VAL A 10 42.55 58.04 -4.86
CA VAL A 10 41.36 57.23 -4.52
C VAL A 10 40.69 56.68 -5.79
N ALA A 11 40.65 57.45 -6.88
CA ALA A 11 40.13 56.98 -8.17
C ALA A 11 41.03 55.93 -8.84
N ALA A 12 42.36 56.04 -8.70
CA ALA A 12 43.29 55.03 -9.18
C ALA A 12 43.23 53.75 -8.32
N LEU A 13 43.07 53.88 -7.00
CA LEU A 13 42.91 52.74 -6.10
C LEU A 13 41.57 52.02 -6.32
N SER A 14 40.49 52.75 -6.64
CA SER A 14 39.21 52.12 -6.99
C SER A 14 39.24 51.44 -8.36
N LEU A 15 40.05 51.91 -9.32
CA LEU A 15 40.32 51.21 -10.58
C LEU A 15 41.17 49.94 -10.41
N PHE A 16 42.03 49.87 -9.38
CA PHE A 16 42.76 48.64 -9.03
C PHE A 16 41.91 47.64 -8.23
N ILE A 17 40.90 48.08 -7.47
CA ILE A 17 39.91 47.22 -6.81
C ILE A 17 38.83 46.73 -7.80
N ALA A 18 38.64 47.45 -8.92
CA ALA A 18 37.74 47.10 -10.01
C ALA A 18 38.40 46.30 -11.15
N ILE A 19 39.56 45.68 -10.90
CA ILE A 19 40.07 44.63 -11.78
C ILE A 19 39.17 43.40 -11.52
N PRO A 20 38.40 42.91 -12.50
CA PRO A 20 37.65 41.67 -12.31
C PRO A 20 38.67 40.57 -12.02
N SER A 21 38.60 40.04 -10.81
CA SER A 21 39.31 38.84 -10.42
C SER A 21 39.08 37.77 -11.48
N SER A 22 40.18 37.35 -12.06
CA SER A 22 40.38 36.19 -12.93
C SER A 22 39.49 34.98 -12.63
N ALA A 23 39.20 34.25 -13.71
CA ALA A 23 38.70 32.88 -13.75
C ALA A 23 37.27 32.69 -13.23
N ALA A 24 36.31 32.71 -14.16
CA ALA A 24 35.07 31.97 -13.97
C ALA A 24 35.41 30.47 -13.95
N ALA A 25 35.87 29.97 -12.79
CA ALA A 25 35.54 28.61 -12.42
C ALA A 25 34.01 28.59 -12.33
N THR A 26 33.34 28.01 -13.32
CA THR A 26 31.96 27.60 -13.14
C THR A 26 31.94 26.69 -11.92
N ASP A 27 31.46 27.21 -10.78
CA ASP A 27 31.31 26.43 -9.56
C ASP A 27 30.38 25.26 -9.87
N ILE A 28 30.97 24.09 -10.15
CA ILE A 28 30.22 22.87 -10.42
C ILE A 28 29.55 22.49 -9.09
N PRO A 29 28.20 22.48 -9.02
CA PRO A 29 27.51 22.18 -7.78
C PRO A 29 27.82 20.75 -7.33
N LEU A 30 28.05 20.58 -6.02
CA LEU A 30 28.19 19.27 -5.39
C LEU A 30 26.85 18.88 -4.74
N LEU A 31 26.23 17.82 -5.25
CA LEU A 31 24.96 17.28 -4.79
C LEU A 31 25.19 16.04 -3.90
N SER A 32 24.29 15.79 -2.96
CA SER A 32 24.24 14.54 -2.19
C SER A 32 22.99 13.76 -2.57
N TRP A 33 23.16 12.55 -3.08
CA TRP A 33 22.06 11.69 -3.53
C TRP A 33 22.03 10.39 -2.76
N GLU A 34 20.84 9.98 -2.35
CA GLU A 34 20.62 8.71 -1.69
C GLU A 34 20.32 7.62 -2.73
N ARG A 35 20.95 6.46 -2.57
CA ARG A 35 20.57 5.25 -3.31
C ARG A 35 19.17 4.78 -2.92
N GLY A 36 18.47 4.07 -3.80
CA GLY A 36 17.09 3.60 -3.58
C GLY A 36 15.99 4.63 -3.87
N LYS A 37 16.33 5.81 -4.40
CA LYS A 37 15.40 6.89 -4.75
C LYS A 37 15.56 7.33 -6.20
N GLU A 38 14.49 7.90 -6.74
CA GLU A 38 14.57 8.68 -7.98
C GLU A 38 15.18 10.05 -7.70
N GLN A 39 16.17 10.41 -8.52
CA GLN A 39 16.89 11.67 -8.47
C GLN A 39 16.55 12.48 -9.73
N ASN A 40 16.37 13.78 -9.56
CA ASN A 40 16.03 14.69 -10.66
C ASN A 40 17.08 15.77 -10.85
N ILE A 41 17.27 16.15 -12.11
CA ILE A 41 17.99 17.36 -12.51
C ILE A 41 17.12 18.13 -13.48
N VAL A 42 16.97 19.42 -13.23
CA VAL A 42 16.34 20.36 -14.14
C VAL A 42 17.44 21.20 -14.77
N LEU A 43 17.52 21.18 -16.10
CA LEU A 43 18.50 21.99 -16.83
C LEU A 43 17.75 23.17 -17.47
N GLY A 44 18.13 24.38 -17.09
CA GLY A 44 17.60 25.61 -17.67
C GLY A 44 18.50 26.18 -18.77
N GLY A 45 17.93 26.75 -19.84
CA GLY A 45 18.67 27.52 -20.84
C GLY A 45 18.03 27.51 -22.24
N TYR A 46 18.13 28.65 -22.96
CA TYR A 46 17.60 28.88 -24.31
C TYR A 46 18.28 28.08 -25.45
N THR A 47 19.13 27.12 -25.13
CA THR A 47 19.84 26.32 -26.14
C THR A 47 19.05 25.05 -26.48
N ASN A 48 19.35 24.43 -27.62
CA ASN A 48 18.72 23.19 -28.13
C ASN A 48 18.94 21.98 -27.20
N GLN A 49 18.36 22.01 -26.00
CA GLN A 49 18.40 20.95 -24.99
C GLN A 49 17.66 19.69 -25.43
N SER A 50 16.93 19.73 -26.55
CA SER A 50 16.23 18.58 -27.13
C SER A 50 17.17 17.41 -27.43
N SER A 51 18.45 17.69 -27.70
CA SER A 51 19.41 16.70 -28.19
C SER A 51 20.46 16.23 -27.17
N TRP A 52 20.44 16.76 -25.94
CA TRP A 52 21.40 16.38 -24.91
C TRP A 52 21.05 15.04 -24.26
N THR A 53 22.06 14.21 -24.04
CA THR A 53 21.94 13.00 -23.22
C THR A 53 22.62 13.25 -21.88
N ILE A 54 21.88 13.15 -20.79
CA ILE A 54 22.44 13.32 -19.43
C ILE A 54 22.78 11.94 -18.88
N GLN A 55 23.96 11.82 -18.26
CA GLN A 55 24.44 10.56 -17.68
C GLN A 55 25.16 10.79 -16.35
N LEU A 56 25.06 9.81 -15.46
CA LEU A 56 25.83 9.73 -14.23
C LEU A 56 27.03 8.82 -14.48
N VAL A 57 28.23 9.34 -14.23
CA VAL A 57 29.50 8.68 -14.55
C VAL A 57 30.37 8.61 -13.31
N ALA A 58 31.08 7.50 -13.16
CA ALA A 58 32.20 7.37 -12.24
C ALA A 58 33.33 6.60 -12.95
N GLU A 59 34.55 6.84 -12.48
CA GLU A 59 35.75 6.22 -13.03
C GLU A 59 35.64 4.68 -12.96
N GLY A 60 35.89 4.00 -14.08
CA GLY A 60 35.83 2.55 -14.18
C GLY A 60 34.42 1.93 -14.12
N LYS A 61 33.34 2.73 -14.09
CA LYS A 61 31.95 2.24 -14.06
C LYS A 61 31.19 2.59 -15.32
N LYS A 62 30.21 1.74 -15.68
CA LYS A 62 29.32 1.98 -16.82
C LYS A 62 28.43 3.22 -16.55
N PRO A 63 28.34 4.19 -17.48
CA PRO A 63 27.46 5.34 -17.33
C PRO A 63 26.00 4.95 -17.17
N LEU A 64 25.30 5.60 -16.23
CA LEU A 64 23.84 5.49 -16.08
C LEU A 64 23.16 6.66 -16.77
N LYS A 65 22.29 6.38 -17.74
CA LYS A 65 21.59 7.40 -18.51
C LYS A 65 20.32 7.86 -17.78
N PHE A 66 20.06 9.16 -17.80
CA PHE A 66 18.82 9.73 -17.30
C PHE A 66 17.69 9.52 -18.31
N SER A 67 16.48 9.32 -17.80
CA SER A 67 15.25 9.40 -18.57
C SER A 67 14.83 10.86 -18.71
N LYS A 68 14.36 11.24 -19.90
CA LYS A 68 13.96 12.61 -20.24
C LYS A 68 12.44 12.73 -20.24
N SER A 69 11.91 13.77 -19.58
CA SER A 69 10.48 14.07 -19.63
C SER A 69 10.04 14.63 -20.99
N THR A 70 8.72 14.79 -21.16
CA THR A 70 8.17 15.73 -22.17
C THR A 70 8.58 17.17 -21.84
N ALA A 71 8.53 18.07 -22.81
CA ALA A 71 8.84 19.49 -22.58
C ALA A 71 7.70 20.17 -21.79
N ASN A 72 8.04 21.06 -20.86
CA ASN A 72 7.05 21.95 -20.25
C ASN A 72 6.67 23.11 -21.21
N LYS A 73 5.73 23.97 -20.80
CA LYS A 73 5.26 25.10 -21.61
C LYS A 73 6.37 26.08 -22.00
N ASP A 74 7.41 26.16 -21.19
CA ASP A 74 8.57 27.04 -21.37
C ASP A 74 9.75 26.33 -22.07
N GLY A 75 9.56 25.08 -22.51
CA GLY A 75 10.57 24.29 -23.23
C GLY A 75 11.57 23.54 -22.34
N TYR A 76 11.43 23.57 -21.02
CA TYR A 76 12.32 22.87 -20.09
C TYR A 76 12.00 21.38 -19.99
N TYR A 77 13.05 20.60 -19.71
CA TYR A 77 12.99 19.16 -19.49
C TYR A 77 13.45 18.82 -18.06
N VAL A 78 12.79 17.83 -17.47
CA VAL A 78 13.23 17.20 -16.23
C VAL A 78 13.91 15.88 -16.59
N TYR A 79 15.16 15.72 -16.16
CA TYR A 79 15.92 14.49 -16.31
C TYR A 79 15.86 13.72 -15.00
N SER A 80 15.48 12.45 -15.07
CA SER A 80 15.27 11.60 -13.90
C SER A 80 16.11 10.32 -13.98
N LEU A 81 16.68 9.91 -12.85
CA LEU A 81 17.44 8.67 -12.72
C LEU A 81 17.06 7.96 -11.42
N PHE A 82 16.59 6.72 -11.52
CA PHE A 82 16.42 5.87 -10.35
C PHE A 82 17.76 5.21 -9.99
N LEU A 83 18.23 5.45 -8.76
CA LEU A 83 19.39 4.76 -8.22
C LEU A 83 18.93 3.50 -7.49
N PRO A 84 19.33 2.28 -7.89
CA PRO A 84 19.02 1.06 -7.16
C PRO A 84 19.49 1.10 -5.70
N SER A 85 18.84 0.36 -4.81
CA SER A 85 19.19 0.33 -3.38
C SER A 85 20.58 -0.25 -3.10
N ASP A 86 21.08 -1.11 -3.99
CA ASP A 86 22.42 -1.72 -3.97
C ASP A 86 23.45 -0.91 -4.76
N PHE A 87 23.08 0.26 -5.29
CA PHE A 87 24.00 1.08 -6.08
C PHE A 87 25.23 1.49 -5.25
N PRO A 88 26.45 1.39 -5.80
CA PRO A 88 27.66 1.64 -5.03
C PRO A 88 27.76 3.10 -4.59
N GLN A 89 28.09 3.32 -3.33
CA GLN A 89 28.33 4.65 -2.76
C GLN A 89 29.64 5.24 -3.30
N GLY A 90 29.78 6.56 -3.17
CA GLY A 90 31.00 7.29 -3.55
C GLY A 90 30.74 8.49 -4.44
N ALA A 91 31.82 9.06 -4.98
CA ALA A 91 31.76 10.22 -5.85
C ALA A 91 31.46 9.84 -7.30
N TYR A 92 30.52 10.56 -7.89
CA TYR A 92 30.08 10.48 -9.27
C TYR A 92 30.02 11.89 -9.86
N ARG A 93 29.88 11.97 -11.18
CA ARG A 93 29.72 13.22 -11.92
C ARG A 93 28.53 13.08 -12.85
N VAL A 94 27.74 14.14 -12.96
CA VAL A 94 26.70 14.24 -13.98
C VAL A 94 27.29 14.95 -15.17
N GLU A 95 27.18 14.31 -16.33
CA GLU A 95 27.68 14.82 -17.60
C GLU A 95 26.52 15.03 -18.57
N SER A 96 26.56 16.15 -19.30
CA SER A 96 25.75 16.34 -20.49
C SER A 96 26.58 16.01 -21.73
N LEU A 97 26.08 15.08 -22.53
CA LEU A 97 26.65 14.75 -23.83
C LEU A 97 25.90 15.51 -24.92
N SER A 98 26.65 16.28 -25.71
CA SER A 98 26.14 16.89 -26.94
C SER A 98 25.92 15.83 -28.04
N THR A 99 25.23 16.20 -29.11
CA THR A 99 25.11 15.36 -30.32
C THR A 99 26.44 15.10 -31.02
N THR A 100 27.45 15.92 -30.75
CA THR A 100 28.81 15.77 -31.30
C THR A 100 29.72 14.91 -30.41
N GLY A 101 29.22 14.45 -29.25
CA GLY A 101 29.95 13.58 -28.32
C GLY A 101 30.80 14.34 -27.29
N GLU A 102 30.73 15.67 -27.24
CA GLU A 102 31.40 16.45 -26.21
C GLU A 102 30.67 16.30 -24.86
N ALA A 103 31.43 15.99 -23.82
CA ALA A 103 30.93 15.82 -22.46
C ALA A 103 31.23 17.07 -21.62
N ASN A 104 30.20 17.69 -21.07
CA ASN A 104 30.33 18.78 -20.11
C ASN A 104 29.88 18.31 -18.72
N VAL A 105 30.72 18.55 -17.71
CA VAL A 105 30.36 18.21 -16.33
C VAL A 105 29.37 19.26 -15.80
N VAL A 106 28.19 18.79 -15.43
CA VAL A 106 27.09 19.62 -14.95
C VAL A 106 27.07 19.72 -13.42
N ALA A 107 27.39 18.61 -12.74
CA ALA A 107 27.39 18.55 -11.28
C ALA A 107 28.33 17.43 -10.78
N GLY A 108 28.91 17.62 -9.60
CA GLY A 108 29.45 16.52 -8.79
C GLY A 108 28.34 15.91 -7.95
N VAL A 109 28.35 14.59 -7.76
CA VAL A 109 27.35 13.88 -6.97
C VAL A 109 28.04 12.94 -6.01
N GLN A 110 27.80 13.12 -4.71
CA GLN A 110 28.14 12.12 -3.71
C GLN A 110 26.94 11.19 -3.51
N VAL A 111 27.08 9.93 -3.88
CA VAL A 111 26.05 8.91 -3.58
C VAL A 111 26.28 8.34 -2.20
N VAL A 112 25.25 8.46 -1.35
CA VAL A 112 25.24 8.01 0.04
C VAL A 112 24.16 6.94 0.27
N GLU A 113 24.21 6.35 1.45
CA GLU A 113 23.19 5.41 1.90
C GLU A 113 21.81 6.06 2.05
N LEU A 114 20.75 5.27 1.85
CA LEU A 114 19.38 5.69 2.10
C LEU A 114 19.18 5.92 3.59
N MET A 115 18.96 7.17 4.02
CA MET A 115 18.67 7.44 5.43
C MET A 115 17.19 7.26 5.75
N PHE A 116 16.31 7.75 4.87
CA PHE A 116 14.86 7.75 5.09
C PHE A 116 14.13 7.19 3.86
N PHE A 117 13.21 6.24 4.07
CA PHE A 117 12.38 5.74 2.98
C PHE A 117 11.17 6.66 2.74
N ASP A 118 11.26 7.47 1.69
CA ASP A 118 10.17 8.33 1.22
C ASP A 118 9.53 7.70 -0.02
N ILE A 119 8.33 7.13 0.15
CA ILE A 119 7.65 6.40 -0.92
C ILE A 119 7.29 7.29 -2.12
N ILE A 120 7.10 8.60 -1.92
CA ILE A 120 6.84 9.55 -3.01
C ILE A 120 8.04 9.63 -3.96
N ARG A 121 9.25 9.41 -3.45
CA ARG A 121 10.50 9.39 -4.23
C ARG A 121 10.87 8.01 -4.78
N VAL A 122 10.00 7.02 -4.61
CA VAL A 122 10.16 5.65 -5.13
C VAL A 122 8.90 5.26 -5.90
N PRO A 123 8.71 5.80 -7.12
CA PRO A 123 7.41 5.76 -7.77
C PRO A 123 6.91 4.35 -8.10
N THR A 124 7.80 3.40 -8.35
CA THR A 124 7.44 2.00 -8.62
C THR A 124 6.79 1.34 -7.40
N GLN A 125 7.29 1.63 -6.19
CA GLN A 125 6.74 1.10 -4.94
C GLN A 125 5.44 1.82 -4.57
N LEU A 126 5.36 3.15 -4.79
CA LEU A 126 4.11 3.90 -4.67
C LEU A 126 3.03 3.35 -5.60
N LEU A 127 3.39 3.09 -6.86
CA LEU A 127 2.49 2.49 -7.85
C LEU A 127 1.97 1.15 -7.40
N PHE A 128 2.84 0.26 -6.91
CA PHE A 128 2.42 -1.05 -6.42
C PHE A 128 1.39 -0.91 -5.29
N LEU A 129 1.70 -0.10 -4.28
CA LEU A 129 0.81 0.16 -3.13
C LEU A 129 -0.55 0.69 -3.59
N LEU A 130 -0.56 1.72 -4.45
CA LEU A 130 -1.79 2.31 -4.97
C LEU A 130 -2.56 1.35 -5.88
N THR A 131 -1.87 0.51 -6.66
CA THR A 131 -2.53 -0.46 -7.55
C THR A 131 -3.28 -1.52 -6.75
N ILE A 132 -2.69 -2.01 -5.65
CA ILE A 132 -3.38 -2.93 -4.72
C ILE A 132 -4.54 -2.22 -4.02
N LEU A 133 -4.36 -0.98 -3.56
CA LEU A 133 -5.45 -0.20 -2.97
C LEU A 133 -6.61 0.00 -3.95
N VAL A 134 -6.30 0.37 -5.20
CA VAL A 134 -7.29 0.53 -6.28
C VAL A 134 -8.00 -0.78 -6.56
N PHE A 135 -7.27 -1.89 -6.60
CA PHE A 135 -7.86 -3.21 -6.78
C PHE A 135 -8.83 -3.55 -5.64
N LEU A 136 -8.45 -3.30 -4.38
CA LEU A 136 -9.29 -3.56 -3.21
C LEU A 136 -10.55 -2.67 -3.18
N ILE A 137 -10.44 -1.37 -3.45
CA ILE A 137 -11.60 -0.46 -3.40
C ILE A 137 -12.56 -0.75 -4.57
N SER A 138 -12.05 -0.99 -5.77
CA SER A 138 -12.88 -1.36 -6.92
C SER A 138 -13.56 -2.71 -6.70
N SER A 139 -12.91 -3.68 -6.06
CA SER A 139 -13.52 -4.98 -5.81
C SER A 139 -14.68 -4.87 -4.81
N LEU A 140 -14.54 -4.07 -3.74
CA LEU A 140 -15.64 -3.74 -2.83
C LEU A 140 -16.85 -3.16 -3.57
N SER A 141 -16.62 -2.36 -4.60
CA SER A 141 -17.67 -1.82 -5.45
C SER A 141 -18.40 -2.90 -6.25
N THR A 142 -17.70 -3.95 -6.70
CA THR A 142 -18.33 -5.10 -7.37
C THR A 142 -19.07 -6.04 -6.42
N LEU A 143 -18.64 -6.16 -5.15
CA LEU A 143 -19.30 -7.01 -4.14
C LEU A 143 -20.76 -6.66 -3.89
N ARG A 144 -21.23 -5.51 -4.38
CA ARG A 144 -22.62 -5.04 -4.27
C ARG A 144 -23.60 -5.91 -5.05
N MET A 145 -23.11 -6.64 -6.06
CA MET A 145 -23.96 -7.47 -6.90
C MET A 145 -24.64 -8.60 -6.11
N ARG A 146 -25.87 -8.91 -6.51
CA ARG A 146 -26.71 -9.94 -5.88
C ARG A 146 -26.01 -11.31 -5.77
N ARG A 147 -25.26 -11.72 -6.79
CA ARG A 147 -24.53 -13.01 -6.78
C ARG A 147 -23.50 -13.13 -5.67
N TYR A 148 -23.00 -12.01 -5.15
CA TYR A 148 -22.01 -11.96 -4.06
C TYR A 148 -22.66 -11.63 -2.71
N GLU A 149 -23.96 -11.34 -2.69
CA GLU A 149 -24.69 -10.83 -1.53
C GLU A 149 -24.73 -11.84 -0.38
N GLN A 150 -24.85 -13.13 -0.69
CA GLN A 150 -24.92 -14.17 0.33
C GLN A 150 -23.56 -14.83 0.51
N MET A 151 -23.01 -14.79 1.72
CA MET A 151 -21.85 -15.60 2.10
C MET A 151 -22.26 -16.64 3.13
N SER A 152 -21.71 -17.86 3.01
CA SER A 152 -22.06 -18.97 3.90
C SER A 152 -20.87 -19.85 4.23
N TYR A 153 -20.87 -20.41 5.44
CA TYR A 153 -19.88 -21.38 5.88
C TYR A 153 -20.51 -22.42 6.80
N LEU A 154 -19.80 -23.55 6.95
CA LEU A 154 -20.15 -24.63 7.85
C LEU A 154 -19.58 -24.34 9.24
N GLN A 155 -20.45 -24.23 10.24
CA GLN A 155 -20.09 -24.05 11.64
C GLN A 155 -20.29 -25.36 12.40
N SER A 156 -19.34 -25.69 13.28
CA SER A 156 -19.51 -26.82 14.20
C SER A 156 -20.34 -26.39 15.42
N THR A 157 -21.38 -27.16 15.77
CA THR A 157 -22.22 -26.87 16.94
C THR A 157 -21.81 -27.63 18.20
N SER A 158 -20.70 -28.37 18.16
CA SER A 158 -20.26 -29.29 19.20
C SER A 158 -20.54 -28.77 20.62
N GLU A 159 -21.40 -29.49 21.37
CA GLU A 159 -21.58 -29.28 22.79
C GLU A 159 -20.26 -29.56 23.49
N LEU A 160 -19.61 -28.51 23.97
CA LEU A 160 -18.20 -28.57 24.33
C LEU A 160 -18.01 -28.85 25.82
N GLN A 161 -17.63 -30.08 26.14
CA GLN A 161 -17.04 -30.44 27.43
C GLN A 161 -15.57 -29.97 27.45
N LEU A 162 -15.36 -28.70 27.82
CA LEU A 162 -14.02 -28.12 28.03
C LEU A 162 -13.71 -28.07 29.53
N SER A 163 -12.42 -28.13 29.87
CA SER A 163 -11.99 -27.87 31.25
C SER A 163 -12.37 -26.44 31.67
N PRO A 164 -12.63 -26.18 32.97
CA PRO A 164 -13.12 -24.87 33.42
C PRO A 164 -12.25 -23.69 32.99
N ALA A 165 -10.92 -23.84 33.01
CA ALA A 165 -9.98 -22.80 32.59
C ALA A 165 -10.10 -22.48 31.10
N ILE A 166 -10.15 -23.50 30.24
CA ILE A 166 -10.27 -23.33 28.78
C ILE A 166 -11.65 -22.78 28.42
N ALA A 167 -12.70 -23.22 29.13
CA ALA A 167 -14.06 -22.74 28.94
C ALA A 167 -14.20 -21.22 29.18
N SER A 168 -13.39 -20.65 30.08
CA SER A 168 -13.35 -19.19 30.31
C SER A 168 -12.80 -18.43 29.11
N PHE A 169 -11.67 -18.88 28.55
CA PHE A 169 -11.10 -18.28 27.33
C PHE A 169 -11.99 -18.48 26.10
N TYR A 170 -12.65 -19.63 26.02
CA TYR A 170 -13.65 -19.89 24.99
C TYR A 170 -14.80 -18.88 25.05
N ARG A 171 -15.34 -18.65 26.25
CA ARG A 171 -16.38 -17.63 26.48
C ARG A 171 -15.89 -16.22 26.18
N LEU A 172 -14.66 -15.87 26.57
CA LEU A 172 -14.04 -14.58 26.28
C LEU A 172 -14.03 -14.31 24.76
N ARG A 173 -13.48 -15.23 23.96
CA ARG A 173 -13.43 -15.09 22.50
C ARG A 173 -14.83 -15.06 21.87
N ARG A 174 -15.73 -15.93 22.33
CA ARG A 174 -17.11 -15.96 21.83
C ARG A 174 -17.81 -14.61 22.08
N ASN A 175 -17.67 -14.05 23.28
CA ASN A 175 -18.32 -12.83 23.70
C ASN A 175 -17.72 -11.59 23.04
N SER A 176 -16.39 -11.55 22.85
CA SER A 176 -15.72 -10.42 22.19
C SER A 176 -16.21 -10.22 20.75
N VAL A 177 -16.49 -11.30 20.04
CA VAL A 177 -17.05 -11.25 18.68
C VAL A 177 -18.58 -11.11 18.71
N ALA A 178 -19.26 -11.58 19.76
CA ALA A 178 -20.71 -11.47 19.88
C ALA A 178 -21.18 -10.01 19.91
N GLY A 179 -20.49 -9.13 20.65
CA GLY A 179 -20.83 -7.71 20.80
C GLY A 179 -20.64 -6.84 19.55
N VAL A 180 -19.92 -7.33 18.54
CA VAL A 180 -19.73 -6.60 17.28
C VAL A 180 -21.03 -6.60 16.46
N GLN A 181 -21.40 -5.49 15.82
CA GLN A 181 -22.58 -5.46 14.93
C GLN A 181 -22.44 -6.47 13.77
N GLN A 182 -23.56 -7.00 13.27
CA GLN A 182 -23.55 -7.86 12.09
C GLN A 182 -22.91 -7.11 10.91
N SER A 183 -21.82 -7.67 10.37
CA SER A 183 -21.01 -7.06 9.32
C SER A 183 -20.25 -8.16 8.58
N LEU A 184 -19.79 -7.83 7.36
CA LEU A 184 -18.90 -8.72 6.59
C LEU A 184 -17.68 -9.10 7.42
N PHE A 185 -17.04 -8.12 8.06
CA PHE A 185 -15.87 -8.32 8.89
C PHE A 185 -16.12 -9.32 10.04
N LYS A 186 -17.22 -9.15 10.80
CA LYS A 186 -17.62 -10.10 11.85
C LYS A 186 -17.86 -11.50 11.29
N HIS A 187 -18.53 -11.60 10.14
CA HIS A 187 -18.83 -12.88 9.50
C HIS A 187 -17.55 -13.61 9.09
N VAL A 188 -16.64 -12.92 8.41
CA VAL A 188 -15.36 -13.48 7.95
C VAL A 188 -14.50 -13.86 9.15
N ILE A 189 -14.37 -13.03 10.19
CA ILE A 189 -13.63 -13.41 11.41
C ILE A 189 -14.15 -14.71 12.03
N LYS A 190 -15.48 -14.89 12.11
CA LYS A 190 -16.05 -16.12 12.64
C LYS A 190 -15.73 -17.31 11.73
N LYS A 191 -15.99 -17.17 10.43
CA LYS A 191 -15.70 -18.19 9.42
C LYS A 191 -14.25 -18.64 9.46
N GLU A 192 -13.30 -17.71 9.43
CA GLU A 192 -11.87 -18.03 9.40
C GLU A 192 -11.40 -18.71 10.71
N GLY A 193 -12.07 -18.43 11.84
CA GLY A 193 -11.82 -19.13 13.10
C GLY A 193 -12.34 -20.57 13.12
N GLU A 194 -13.31 -20.95 12.27
CA GLU A 194 -13.88 -22.31 12.29
C GLU A 194 -12.86 -23.39 11.95
N LEU A 195 -11.83 -23.06 11.16
CA LEU A 195 -10.74 -23.99 10.88
C LEU A 195 -10.09 -24.48 12.17
N LEU A 196 -9.66 -23.56 13.05
CA LEU A 196 -9.07 -23.92 14.34
C LEU A 196 -10.09 -24.59 15.25
N HIS A 197 -11.37 -24.16 15.23
CA HIS A 197 -12.42 -24.77 16.04
C HIS A 197 -12.65 -26.23 15.70
N LYS A 198 -12.75 -26.57 14.40
CA LYS A 198 -12.91 -27.94 13.89
C LYS A 198 -11.69 -28.82 14.18
N ILE A 199 -10.48 -28.25 14.20
CA ILE A 199 -9.26 -28.97 14.58
C ILE A 199 -9.25 -29.22 16.09
N SER A 200 -9.46 -28.18 16.88
CA SER A 200 -9.50 -28.24 18.33
C SER A 200 -10.14 -26.98 18.93
N PRO A 201 -11.28 -27.11 19.62
CA PRO A 201 -11.91 -25.99 20.31
C PRO A 201 -11.03 -25.35 21.40
N SER A 202 -10.10 -26.13 21.98
CA SER A 202 -9.09 -25.62 22.91
C SER A 202 -8.08 -24.70 22.21
N LEU A 203 -7.59 -25.09 21.03
CA LEU A 203 -6.70 -24.23 20.24
C LEU A 203 -7.42 -22.94 19.83
N TRP A 204 -8.67 -23.05 19.38
CA TRP A 204 -9.49 -21.88 19.08
C TRP A 204 -9.64 -20.92 20.27
N ALA A 205 -9.78 -21.43 21.50
CA ALA A 205 -9.86 -20.57 22.68
C ALA A 205 -8.51 -19.93 23.06
N LEU A 206 -7.41 -20.68 22.97
CA LEU A 206 -6.12 -20.29 23.55
C LEU A 206 -5.20 -19.50 22.60
N VAL A 207 -5.25 -19.77 21.30
CA VAL A 207 -4.34 -19.11 20.32
C VAL A 207 -4.42 -17.58 20.39
N PRO A 208 -5.60 -16.92 20.47
CA PRO A 208 -5.66 -15.45 20.59
C PRO A 208 -4.97 -14.89 21.84
N VAL A 209 -4.96 -15.64 22.95
CA VAL A 209 -4.29 -15.24 24.19
C VAL A 209 -2.78 -15.41 24.04
N ALA A 210 -2.35 -16.55 23.49
CA ALA A 210 -0.94 -16.79 23.18
C ALA A 210 -0.40 -15.73 22.21
N THR A 211 -1.18 -15.33 21.20
CA THR A 211 -0.76 -14.31 20.25
C THR A 211 -0.77 -12.91 20.82
N PHE A 212 -1.65 -12.58 21.77
CA PHE A 212 -1.55 -11.33 22.53
C PHE A 212 -0.23 -11.24 23.31
N ILE A 213 0.16 -12.33 23.98
CA ILE A 213 1.45 -12.40 24.70
C ILE A 213 2.61 -12.31 23.70
N PHE A 214 2.53 -13.04 22.60
CA PHE A 214 3.53 -13.00 21.53
C PHE A 214 3.68 -11.60 20.93
N GLY A 215 2.59 -10.90 20.63
CA GLY A 215 2.60 -9.53 20.14
C GLY A 215 3.21 -8.56 21.15
N SER A 216 2.86 -8.71 22.43
CA SER A 216 3.48 -7.98 23.54
C SER A 216 5.00 -8.22 23.61
N TYR A 217 5.44 -9.48 23.47
CA TYR A 217 6.85 -9.86 23.42
C TYR A 217 7.55 -9.23 22.22
N ILE A 218 6.94 -9.24 21.03
CA ILE A 218 7.46 -8.52 19.86
C ILE A 218 7.64 -7.04 20.19
N GLY A 219 6.68 -6.43 20.91
CA GLY A 219 6.74 -5.04 21.34
C GLY A 219 7.90 -4.74 22.29
N ILE A 220 8.39 -5.72 23.04
CA ILE A 220 9.59 -5.60 23.90
C ILE A 220 10.84 -5.84 23.05
N ALA A 221 10.85 -6.93 22.27
CA ALA A 221 11.99 -7.36 21.46
C ALA A 221 12.33 -6.41 20.32
N ALA A 222 11.35 -5.65 19.81
CA ALA A 222 11.56 -4.68 18.75
C ALA A 222 12.47 -3.52 19.18
N GLY A 223 12.59 -3.26 20.48
CA GLY A 223 13.24 -2.06 21.01
C GLY A 223 12.64 -0.76 20.45
N SER A 224 13.14 0.38 20.90
CA SER A 224 12.94 1.64 20.19
C SER A 224 14.21 2.44 20.17
N GLU A 225 14.65 2.78 18.98
CA GLU A 225 15.52 3.92 18.78
C GLU A 225 14.62 5.03 18.23
N LEU A 226 14.58 6.17 18.90
CA LEU A 226 13.80 7.36 18.48
C LEU A 226 12.28 7.14 18.41
N GLY A 227 11.72 6.23 19.22
CA GLY A 227 10.26 6.01 19.31
C GLY A 227 9.67 5.11 18.21
N ILE A 228 10.50 4.31 17.50
CA ILE A 228 10.03 3.47 16.40
C ILE A 228 10.45 2.00 16.57
N PRO A 229 9.53 1.02 16.43
CA PRO A 229 9.84 -0.39 16.61
C PRO A 229 10.73 -0.98 15.51
N SER A 230 11.85 -1.60 15.90
CA SER A 230 12.69 -2.41 14.99
C SER A 230 12.32 -3.90 15.12
N ILE A 231 11.22 -4.29 14.49
CA ILE A 231 10.69 -5.65 14.64
C ILE A 231 11.62 -6.67 13.93
N PRO A 232 12.07 -7.74 14.60
CA PRO A 232 12.75 -8.83 13.93
C PRO A 232 11.89 -9.46 12.83
N ILE A 233 12.42 -9.53 11.62
CA ILE A 233 11.70 -10.00 10.41
C ILE A 233 10.99 -11.33 10.64
N LEU A 234 11.67 -12.28 11.29
CA LEU A 234 11.12 -13.60 11.57
C LEU A 234 9.86 -13.52 12.44
N LEU A 235 9.87 -12.71 13.50
CA LEU A 235 8.72 -12.55 14.38
C LEU A 235 7.55 -11.87 13.66
N PHE A 236 7.85 -10.89 12.80
CA PHE A 236 6.86 -10.21 11.98
C PHE A 236 6.12 -11.16 11.03
N VAL A 237 6.86 -12.04 10.34
CA VAL A 237 6.28 -13.03 9.42
C VAL A 237 5.53 -14.13 10.17
N ILE A 238 6.03 -14.59 11.31
CA ILE A 238 5.31 -15.57 12.15
C ILE A 238 3.94 -15.01 12.57
N ALA A 239 3.88 -13.76 13.04
CA ALA A 239 2.63 -13.12 13.41
C ALA A 239 1.64 -13.04 12.22
N ALA A 240 2.14 -12.72 11.02
CA ALA A 240 1.34 -12.70 9.81
C ALA A 240 0.82 -14.08 9.41
N ILE A 241 1.64 -15.12 9.49
CA ILE A 241 1.22 -16.51 9.22
C ILE A 241 0.15 -16.94 10.23
N ILE A 242 0.30 -16.61 11.51
CA ILE A 242 -0.73 -16.93 12.51
C ILE A 242 -2.05 -16.21 12.16
N GLY A 243 -1.99 -14.93 11.79
CA GLY A 243 -3.17 -14.18 11.36
C GLY A 243 -3.78 -14.64 10.03
N VAL A 244 -3.00 -15.28 9.15
CA VAL A 244 -3.54 -16.01 7.98
C VAL A 244 -4.43 -17.15 8.46
N PHE A 245 -3.96 -17.99 9.39
CA PHE A 245 -4.74 -19.13 9.89
C PHE A 245 -5.94 -18.70 10.74
N ASP A 246 -5.76 -17.71 11.61
CA ASP A 246 -6.81 -17.14 12.44
C ASP A 246 -6.67 -15.61 12.54
N PRO A 247 -7.41 -14.86 11.72
CA PRO A 247 -7.36 -13.40 11.72
C PRO A 247 -7.62 -12.76 13.09
N TYR A 248 -8.49 -13.36 13.92
CA TYR A 248 -8.74 -12.85 15.26
C TYR A 248 -7.47 -12.90 16.12
N SER A 249 -6.65 -13.95 15.96
CA SER A 249 -5.35 -14.08 16.62
C SER A 249 -4.29 -13.12 16.08
N GLY A 250 -4.32 -12.81 14.77
CA GLY A 250 -3.50 -11.74 14.19
C GLY A 250 -3.86 -10.36 14.76
N PHE A 251 -5.16 -10.10 14.95
CA PHE A 251 -5.64 -8.89 15.61
C PHE A 251 -5.18 -8.79 17.08
N THR A 252 -5.29 -9.88 17.86
CA THR A 252 -4.85 -9.85 19.26
C THR A 252 -3.33 -9.71 19.38
N ALA A 253 -2.54 -10.24 18.44
CA ALA A 253 -1.10 -9.94 18.35
C ALA A 253 -0.84 -8.45 18.14
N ALA A 254 -1.51 -7.84 17.15
CA ALA A 254 -1.37 -6.41 16.86
C ALA A 254 -1.78 -5.55 18.06
N LEU A 255 -2.82 -5.95 18.78
CA LEU A 255 -3.29 -5.26 19.98
C LEU A 255 -2.29 -5.38 21.14
N GLY A 256 -1.77 -6.58 21.42
CA GLY A 256 -0.71 -6.78 22.41
C GLY A 256 0.55 -5.95 22.10
N PHE A 257 0.99 -5.99 20.83
CA PHE A 257 2.09 -5.17 20.35
C PHE A 257 1.83 -3.67 20.56
N SER A 258 0.67 -3.19 20.13
CA SER A 258 0.31 -1.77 20.20
C SER A 258 0.27 -1.27 21.65
N ILE A 259 -0.34 -2.04 22.56
CA ILE A 259 -0.40 -1.67 23.99
C ILE A 259 1.00 -1.54 24.58
N LEU A 260 1.87 -2.51 24.32
CA LEU A 260 3.24 -2.48 24.86
C LEU A 260 4.06 -1.33 24.30
N GLN A 261 3.91 -1.02 23.01
CA GLN A 261 4.59 0.13 22.37
C GLN A 261 4.08 1.47 22.93
N THR A 262 2.77 1.58 23.16
CA THR A 262 2.19 2.75 23.82
C THR A 262 2.66 2.89 25.27
N MET A 263 2.69 1.80 26.04
CA MET A 263 3.17 1.81 27.43
C MET A 263 4.65 2.18 27.55
N GLN A 264 5.46 1.83 26.56
CA GLN A 264 6.88 2.23 26.49
C GLN A 264 7.07 3.70 26.05
N GLY A 265 5.99 4.44 25.77
CA GLY A 265 6.05 5.83 25.33
C GLY A 265 6.60 6.01 23.92
N GLN A 266 6.58 4.94 23.09
CA GLN A 266 7.15 4.98 21.74
C GLN A 266 6.19 5.64 20.74
N ILE A 267 4.90 5.62 21.01
CA ILE A 267 3.88 6.19 20.11
C ILE A 267 3.68 7.68 20.42
N THR A 268 4.50 8.53 19.78
CA THR A 268 4.50 9.99 20.01
C THR A 268 4.14 10.82 18.78
N SER A 269 3.99 10.21 17.61
CA SER A 269 3.76 10.89 16.34
C SER A 269 2.66 10.24 15.51
N MET A 270 2.07 10.99 14.58
CA MET A 270 1.10 10.44 13.61
C MET A 270 1.71 9.31 12.77
N ARG A 271 3.02 9.41 12.52
CA ARG A 271 3.80 8.40 11.84
C ARG A 271 3.82 7.09 12.63
N ALA A 272 4.08 7.13 13.94
CA ALA A 272 4.05 5.94 14.79
C ALA A 272 2.66 5.30 14.86
N VAL A 273 1.59 6.09 14.92
CA VAL A 273 0.21 5.59 14.85
C VAL A 273 -0.06 4.90 13.51
N GLY A 274 0.35 5.51 12.40
CA GLY A 274 0.25 4.92 11.07
C GLY A 274 1.02 3.60 10.95
N ALA A 275 2.22 3.53 11.51
CA ALA A 275 3.04 2.32 11.55
C ALA A 275 2.35 1.19 12.33
N LEU A 276 1.74 1.47 13.49
CA LEU A 276 0.94 0.50 14.23
C LEU A 276 -0.22 -0.05 13.40
N MET A 277 -0.92 0.83 12.67
CA MET A 277 -2.00 0.41 11.78
C MET A 277 -1.49 -0.46 10.62
N ALA A 278 -0.35 -0.12 10.02
CA ALA A 278 0.27 -0.91 8.96
C ALA A 278 0.70 -2.30 9.45
N ILE A 279 1.24 -2.41 10.66
CA ILE A 279 1.55 -3.69 11.32
C ILE A 279 0.28 -4.52 11.53
N ALA A 280 -0.78 -3.90 12.06
CA ALA A 280 -2.06 -4.56 12.25
C ALA A 280 -2.64 -5.07 10.91
N LEU A 281 -2.54 -4.27 9.84
CA LEU A 281 -2.94 -4.68 8.50
C LEU A 281 -2.10 -5.86 7.99
N ALA A 282 -0.78 -5.84 8.17
CA ALA A 282 0.10 -6.92 7.74
C ALA A 282 -0.21 -8.25 8.45
N TRP A 283 -0.61 -8.20 9.73
CA TRP A 283 -0.92 -9.41 10.50
C TRP A 283 -2.35 -9.90 10.31
N LEU A 284 -3.32 -9.02 10.07
CA LEU A 284 -4.74 -9.37 10.01
C LEU A 284 -5.26 -9.55 8.57
N ALA A 285 -4.92 -8.61 7.69
CA ALA A 285 -5.60 -8.42 6.42
C ALA A 285 -5.36 -9.55 5.40
N PRO A 286 -4.15 -10.16 5.28
CA PRO A 286 -3.90 -11.22 4.31
C PRO A 286 -4.89 -12.39 4.43
N GLY A 287 -5.14 -12.89 5.64
CA GLY A 287 -6.07 -13.99 5.88
C GLY A 287 -7.52 -13.63 5.56
N LEU A 288 -7.99 -12.48 6.07
CA LEU A 288 -9.37 -12.02 5.85
C LEU A 288 -9.68 -11.80 4.38
N ILE A 289 -8.84 -11.03 3.71
CA ILE A 289 -9.11 -10.58 2.35
C ILE A 289 -8.92 -11.74 1.37
N ALA A 290 -7.93 -12.61 1.57
CA ALA A 290 -7.76 -13.81 0.77
C ALA A 290 -9.00 -14.71 0.82
N SER A 291 -9.62 -14.91 2.00
CA SER A 291 -10.84 -15.71 2.12
C SER A 291 -12.03 -15.10 1.41
N ILE A 292 -12.19 -13.77 1.51
CA ILE A 292 -13.23 -13.04 0.76
C ILE A 292 -13.03 -13.29 -0.74
N TYR A 293 -11.84 -13.07 -1.28
CA TYR A 293 -11.59 -13.30 -2.70
C TYR A 293 -11.81 -14.76 -3.11
N ARG A 294 -11.36 -15.73 -2.30
CA ARG A 294 -11.60 -17.15 -2.61
C ARG A 294 -13.08 -17.44 -2.79
N GLU A 295 -13.92 -16.93 -1.89
CA GLU A 295 -15.36 -17.17 -1.95
C GLU A 295 -16.03 -16.42 -3.09
N MET A 296 -15.60 -15.21 -3.40
CA MET A 296 -16.19 -14.40 -4.47
C MET A 296 -15.82 -14.93 -5.85
N ILE A 297 -14.55 -15.30 -6.05
CA ILE A 297 -14.08 -15.89 -7.31
C ILE A 297 -14.73 -17.25 -7.55
N ALA A 298 -15.01 -18.02 -6.49
CA ALA A 298 -15.74 -19.28 -6.61
C ALA A 298 -17.20 -19.12 -7.10
N LYS A 299 -17.79 -17.91 -6.95
CA LYS A 299 -19.14 -17.58 -7.43
C LYS A 299 -19.14 -17.02 -8.86
N ASP A 300 -17.98 -16.78 -9.44
CA ASP A 300 -17.87 -16.37 -10.83
C ASP A 300 -18.08 -17.56 -11.79
N SER A 301 -18.62 -17.27 -12.96
CA SER A 301 -18.80 -18.23 -14.04
C SER A 301 -17.45 -18.58 -14.68
N LEU A 302 -16.65 -19.38 -13.98
CA LEU A 302 -15.37 -19.90 -14.46
C LEU A 302 -15.57 -21.24 -15.19
N PRO A 303 -14.76 -21.56 -16.21
CA PRO A 303 -14.74 -22.90 -16.79
C PRO A 303 -14.54 -23.98 -15.72
N LYS A 304 -15.23 -25.13 -15.83
CA LYS A 304 -15.21 -26.21 -14.82
C LYS A 304 -13.79 -26.70 -14.45
N ALA A 305 -12.85 -26.64 -15.39
CA ALA A 305 -11.45 -26.99 -15.17
C ALA A 305 -10.74 -26.03 -14.20
N LEU A 306 -11.13 -24.75 -14.17
CA LEU A 306 -10.52 -23.69 -13.39
C LEU A 306 -11.23 -23.44 -12.05
N SER A 307 -12.52 -23.79 -11.94
CA SER A 307 -13.36 -23.45 -10.78
C SER A 307 -12.88 -24.04 -9.44
N ARG A 308 -12.09 -25.13 -9.46
CA ARG A 308 -11.62 -25.81 -8.24
C ARG A 308 -10.31 -25.28 -7.68
N THR A 309 -9.42 -24.77 -8.53
CA THR A 309 -8.03 -24.43 -8.15
C THR A 309 -7.77 -22.94 -8.24
N LEU A 310 -8.37 -22.27 -9.23
CA LEU A 310 -8.15 -20.85 -9.50
C LEU A 310 -8.51 -19.95 -8.31
N PRO A 311 -9.65 -20.14 -7.60
CA PRO A 311 -9.97 -19.30 -6.44
C PRO A 311 -8.91 -19.36 -5.34
N THR A 312 -8.31 -20.53 -5.11
CA THR A 312 -7.27 -20.72 -4.09
C THR A 312 -5.93 -20.08 -4.50
N ILE A 313 -5.56 -20.17 -5.78
CA ILE A 313 -4.35 -19.55 -6.31
C ILE A 313 -4.46 -18.02 -6.23
N PHE A 314 -5.58 -17.45 -6.66
CA PHE A 314 -5.79 -16.00 -6.58
C PHE A 314 -5.89 -15.52 -5.14
N ALA A 315 -6.56 -16.26 -4.24
CA ALA A 315 -6.58 -15.93 -2.82
C ALA A 315 -5.16 -15.88 -2.22
N SER A 316 -4.31 -16.86 -2.57
CA SER A 316 -2.90 -16.88 -2.17
C SER A 316 -2.11 -15.68 -2.71
N PHE A 317 -2.29 -15.35 -3.99
CA PHE A 317 -1.71 -14.17 -4.62
C PHE A 317 -2.13 -12.88 -3.91
N PHE A 318 -3.42 -12.68 -3.65
CA PHE A 318 -3.91 -11.49 -2.96
C PHE A 318 -3.44 -11.43 -1.51
N GLY A 319 -3.39 -12.57 -0.81
CA GLY A 319 -2.82 -12.64 0.53
C GLY A 319 -1.36 -12.15 0.57
N ALA A 320 -0.53 -12.64 -0.35
CA ALA A 320 0.86 -12.19 -0.51
C ALA A 320 0.95 -10.70 -0.87
N ALA A 321 0.16 -10.25 -1.85
CA ALA A 321 0.17 -8.86 -2.30
C ALA A 321 -0.25 -7.88 -1.18
N ILE A 322 -1.25 -8.24 -0.37
CA ILE A 322 -1.72 -7.43 0.76
C ILE A 322 -0.68 -7.36 1.87
N PHE A 323 -0.01 -8.48 2.15
CA PHE A 323 1.11 -8.49 3.09
C PHE A 323 2.23 -7.56 2.61
N PHE A 324 2.64 -7.70 1.35
CA PHE A 324 3.68 -6.84 0.76
C PHE A 324 3.29 -5.36 0.73
N SER A 325 2.03 -5.04 0.38
CA SER A 325 1.54 -3.66 0.44
C SER A 325 1.52 -3.10 1.87
N SER A 326 1.20 -3.93 2.86
CA SER A 326 1.19 -3.51 4.27
C SER A 326 2.63 -3.31 4.79
N GLU A 327 3.58 -4.10 4.31
CA GLU A 327 5.01 -3.95 4.58
C GLU A 327 5.57 -2.67 3.94
N LEU A 328 5.27 -2.42 2.66
CA LEU A 328 5.66 -1.18 1.97
C LEU A 328 5.05 0.05 2.65
N LEU A 329 3.78 -0.05 3.07
CA LEU A 329 3.13 0.99 3.84
C LEU A 329 3.85 1.21 5.16
N LEU A 330 4.16 0.14 5.91
CA LEU A 330 4.91 0.22 7.16
C LEU A 330 6.24 0.96 6.93
N SER A 331 7.07 0.49 6.00
CA SER A 331 8.35 1.13 5.66
C SER A 331 8.20 2.60 5.29
N SER A 332 7.15 2.98 4.53
CA SER A 332 6.88 4.39 4.15
C SER A 332 6.52 5.29 5.33
N LEU A 333 6.08 4.68 6.42
CA LEU A 333 5.70 5.34 7.66
C LEU A 333 6.80 5.19 8.71
N LEU A 334 8.03 4.80 8.36
CA LEU A 334 9.16 4.82 9.31
C LEU A 334 10.11 5.99 8.98
N ASP A 335 10.67 6.63 10.00
CA ASP A 335 11.72 7.66 9.85
C ASP A 335 13.12 7.06 9.65
N ARG A 336 13.21 5.83 9.14
CA ARG A 336 14.46 5.17 8.77
C ARG A 336 14.14 4.05 7.79
N THR A 337 15.17 3.51 7.14
CA THR A 337 15.00 2.22 6.45
C THR A 337 14.49 1.19 7.46
N GLY A 338 13.30 0.65 7.20
CA GLY A 338 12.69 -0.33 8.08
C GLY A 338 13.54 -1.60 8.24
N PRO A 339 13.19 -2.47 9.20
CA PRO A 339 13.91 -3.72 9.42
C PRO A 339 13.85 -4.66 8.20
N ILE A 340 12.90 -4.44 7.29
CA ILE A 340 12.74 -5.20 6.06
C ILE A 340 13.22 -4.35 4.89
N VAL A 341 14.17 -4.89 4.13
CA VAL A 341 14.63 -4.27 2.89
C VAL A 341 13.51 -4.40 1.87
N ASN A 342 13.02 -3.28 1.31
CA ASN A 342 11.90 -3.20 0.36
C ASN A 342 12.06 -4.03 -0.96
N SER A 343 13.11 -4.85 -1.07
CA SER A 343 13.40 -5.75 -2.20
C SER A 343 13.16 -7.25 -1.88
N ARG A 344 12.78 -7.60 -0.63
CA ARG A 344 12.57 -8.99 -0.21
C ARG A 344 11.19 -9.54 -0.58
N ILE A 345 11.12 -10.21 -1.73
CA ILE A 345 9.89 -10.85 -2.23
C ILE A 345 9.62 -12.22 -1.57
N ASP A 346 10.63 -12.79 -0.92
CA ASP A 346 10.56 -14.08 -0.22
C ASP A 346 9.54 -14.09 0.93
N LEU A 347 9.39 -12.98 1.67
CA LEU A 347 8.44 -12.92 2.80
C LEU A 347 6.97 -12.91 2.33
N PRO A 348 6.57 -12.05 1.37
CA PRO A 348 5.25 -12.16 0.74
C PRO A 348 4.96 -13.55 0.16
N ILE A 349 5.95 -14.19 -0.48
CA ILE A 349 5.79 -15.54 -1.00
C ILE A 349 5.48 -16.53 0.13
N ALA A 350 6.20 -16.46 1.26
CA ALA A 350 5.94 -17.34 2.40
C ALA A 350 4.51 -17.16 2.96
N VAL A 351 4.03 -15.92 3.07
CA VAL A 351 2.64 -15.63 3.47
C VAL A 351 1.63 -16.14 2.44
N GLY A 352 1.91 -15.97 1.14
CA GLY A 352 1.10 -16.54 0.06
C GLY A 352 1.01 -18.06 0.13
N VAL A 353 2.13 -18.74 0.37
CA VAL A 353 2.17 -20.20 0.57
C VAL A 353 1.35 -20.59 1.80
N ALA A 354 1.45 -19.86 2.90
CA ALA A 354 0.61 -20.11 4.09
C ALA A 354 -0.89 -20.00 3.78
N VAL A 355 -1.32 -18.98 3.02
CA VAL A 355 -2.72 -18.81 2.58
C VAL A 355 -3.17 -19.97 1.70
N PHE A 356 -2.31 -20.42 0.78
CA PHE A 356 -2.58 -21.58 -0.07
C PHE A 356 -2.76 -22.85 0.78
N LEU A 357 -1.81 -23.14 1.66
CA LEU A 357 -1.84 -24.31 2.55
C LEU A 357 -3.07 -24.30 3.44
N LYS A 358 -3.38 -23.16 4.08
CA LYS A 358 -4.59 -22.97 4.86
C LYS A 358 -5.84 -23.32 4.05
N SER A 359 -5.95 -22.79 2.83
CA SER A 359 -7.12 -23.04 1.99
C SER A 359 -7.28 -24.51 1.63
N ARG A 360 -6.18 -25.24 1.40
CA ARG A 360 -6.23 -26.69 1.16
C ARG A 360 -6.64 -27.44 2.42
N LEU A 361 -6.15 -27.02 3.58
CA LEU A 361 -6.50 -27.60 4.87
C LEU A 361 -8.00 -27.44 5.19
N GLU A 362 -8.57 -26.26 4.95
CA GLU A 362 -10.00 -26.01 5.13
C GLU A 362 -10.87 -26.93 4.27
N ILE A 363 -10.53 -27.07 2.98
CA ILE A 363 -11.26 -27.98 2.06
C ILE A 363 -11.18 -29.42 2.56
N LEU A 364 -10.01 -29.85 3.05
CA LEU A 364 -9.81 -31.21 3.56
C LEU A 364 -10.62 -31.46 4.84
N ILE A 365 -10.63 -30.50 5.77
CA ILE A 365 -11.35 -30.61 7.03
C ILE A 365 -12.86 -30.54 6.79
N ASP A 366 -13.35 -29.59 5.99
CA ASP A 366 -14.78 -29.50 5.66
C ASP A 366 -15.28 -30.79 5.00
N ARG A 367 -14.50 -31.38 4.09
CA ARG A 367 -14.85 -32.67 3.48
C ARG A 367 -14.91 -33.79 4.52
N ARG A 368 -13.97 -33.85 5.47
CA ARG A 368 -13.99 -34.85 6.54
C ARG A 368 -15.18 -34.64 7.48
N SER A 369 -15.43 -33.39 7.88
CA SER A 369 -16.52 -33.03 8.79
C SER A 369 -17.90 -33.32 8.18
N LEU A 370 -18.06 -33.17 6.86
CA LEU A 370 -19.29 -33.56 6.15
C LEU A 370 -19.48 -35.08 6.04
N LEU A 371 -18.40 -35.85 6.13
CA LEU A 371 -18.43 -37.31 6.07
C LEU A 371 -18.56 -37.97 7.44
N SER A 372 -18.13 -37.28 8.51
CA SER A 372 -18.48 -37.63 9.89
C SER A 372 -19.88 -37.10 10.20
N ASP A 373 -20.68 -37.79 11.00
CA ASP A 373 -21.97 -37.30 11.54
C ASP A 373 -21.79 -36.13 12.53
N ALA A 374 -20.95 -35.16 12.19
CA ALA A 374 -20.75 -33.95 12.96
C ALA A 374 -21.99 -33.08 12.85
N ASN A 375 -22.47 -32.56 13.97
CA ASN A 375 -23.54 -31.57 13.99
C ASN A 375 -23.00 -30.26 13.37
N LEU A 376 -23.30 -30.07 12.09
CA LEU A 376 -22.90 -28.91 11.32
C LEU A 376 -24.12 -28.03 11.04
N GLU A 377 -23.98 -26.74 11.28
CA GLU A 377 -24.95 -25.73 10.88
C GLU A 377 -24.40 -24.86 9.76
N VAL A 378 -25.21 -24.59 8.76
CA VAL A 378 -24.89 -23.59 7.73
C VAL A 378 -25.20 -22.21 8.31
N LYS A 379 -24.17 -21.39 8.52
CA LYS A 379 -24.35 -19.97 8.86
C LYS A 379 -24.19 -19.14 7.61
N SER A 380 -25.17 -18.29 7.32
CA SER A 380 -25.12 -17.34 6.22
C SER A 380 -25.34 -15.90 6.66
N ILE A 381 -24.72 -14.97 5.96
CA ILE A 381 -25.03 -13.54 6.04
C ILE A 381 -25.47 -13.04 4.66
N ARG A 382 -26.42 -12.10 4.66
CA ARG A 382 -26.80 -11.33 3.48
C ARG A 382 -26.20 -9.92 3.60
N LEU A 383 -25.33 -9.55 2.66
CA LEU A 383 -24.63 -8.28 2.61
C LEU A 383 -25.55 -7.18 2.08
N SER A 384 -26.39 -6.63 2.95
CA SER A 384 -27.27 -5.51 2.59
C SER A 384 -26.49 -4.20 2.35
N ARG A 385 -25.35 -4.02 3.04
CA ARG A 385 -24.41 -2.90 2.87
C ARG A 385 -22.98 -3.40 3.10
N ILE A 386 -22.09 -3.08 2.16
CA ILE A 386 -20.71 -3.59 2.13
C ILE A 386 -19.85 -2.87 3.17
N ILE A 387 -20.05 -1.56 3.35
CA ILE A 387 -19.26 -0.73 4.25
C ILE A 387 -20.15 0.18 5.11
N SER A 388 -19.83 0.32 6.39
CA SER A 388 -20.57 1.19 7.32
C SER A 388 -20.07 2.64 7.25
N PRO A 389 -20.91 3.65 7.57
CA PRO A 389 -20.46 5.05 7.65
C PRO A 389 -19.28 5.24 8.61
N ARG A 390 -19.27 4.51 9.74
CA ARG A 390 -18.18 4.53 10.71
C ARG A 390 -16.87 4.02 10.12
N ALA A 391 -16.92 2.94 9.33
CA ALA A 391 -15.74 2.42 8.64
C ALA A 391 -15.21 3.41 7.60
N VAL A 392 -16.08 4.12 6.88
CA VAL A 392 -15.65 5.18 5.95
C VAL A 392 -14.99 6.34 6.69
N ALA A 393 -15.51 6.76 7.84
CA ALA A 393 -14.88 7.81 8.64
C ALA A 393 -13.48 7.40 9.15
N ILE A 394 -13.32 6.15 9.61
CA ILE A 394 -12.00 5.62 10.02
C ILE A 394 -11.04 5.57 8.82
N LEU A 395 -11.51 5.14 7.65
CA LEU A 395 -10.69 5.14 6.44
C LEU A 395 -10.33 6.56 5.97
N ALA A 396 -11.22 7.53 6.15
CA ALA A 396 -10.93 8.94 5.89
C ALA A 396 -9.75 9.43 6.74
N LEU A 397 -9.78 9.15 8.05
CA LEU A 397 -8.69 9.49 8.96
C LEU A 397 -7.40 8.76 8.61
N PHE A 398 -7.49 7.49 8.19
CA PHE A 398 -6.34 6.72 7.74
C PHE A 398 -5.71 7.31 6.47
N PHE A 399 -6.50 7.62 5.44
CA PHE A 399 -6.00 8.26 4.22
C PHE A 399 -5.43 9.65 4.49
N ALA A 400 -6.05 10.44 5.36
CA ALA A 400 -5.53 11.73 5.79
C ALA A 400 -4.17 11.56 6.50
N GLY A 401 -4.08 10.62 7.44
CA GLY A 401 -2.85 10.34 8.20
C GLY A 401 -1.69 9.91 7.32
N VAL A 402 -1.91 8.90 6.46
CA VAL A 402 -0.89 8.39 5.55
C VAL A 402 -0.46 9.47 4.56
N SER A 403 -1.41 10.19 3.96
CA SER A 403 -1.10 11.29 3.04
C SER A 403 -0.34 12.42 3.73
N TYR A 404 -0.63 12.70 4.99
CA TYR A 404 0.06 13.74 5.76
C TYR A 404 1.51 13.35 6.02
N VAL A 405 1.75 12.10 6.42
CA VAL A 405 3.09 11.57 6.63
C VAL A 405 3.92 11.60 5.34
N TRP A 406 3.30 11.33 4.18
CA TRP A 406 4.01 11.33 2.91
C TRP A 406 4.27 12.73 2.34
N THR A 407 3.38 13.70 2.58
CA THR A 407 3.44 15.00 1.89
C THR A 407 3.70 16.20 2.78
N GLU A 408 3.65 16.02 4.11
CA GLU A 408 3.75 17.07 5.13
C GLU A 408 2.78 18.23 4.89
N SER A 409 1.65 17.97 4.22
CA SER A 409 0.68 18.98 3.82
C SER A 409 -0.71 18.62 4.32
N LEU A 410 -1.24 19.41 5.26
CA LEU A 410 -2.60 19.23 5.80
C LEU A 410 -3.66 19.37 4.70
N VAL A 411 -3.51 20.36 3.82
CA VAL A 411 -4.46 20.61 2.72
C VAL A 411 -4.50 19.43 1.76
N PHE A 412 -3.32 18.97 1.30
CA PHE A 412 -3.25 17.83 0.39
C PHE A 412 -3.82 16.56 1.01
N SER A 413 -3.60 16.37 2.31
CA SER A 413 -4.08 15.20 3.05
C SER A 413 -5.59 15.19 3.23
N ALA A 414 -6.19 16.35 3.53
CA ALA A 414 -7.63 16.52 3.58
C ALA A 414 -8.28 16.24 2.21
N VAL A 415 -7.70 16.78 1.13
CA VAL A 415 -8.17 16.51 -0.25
C VAL A 415 -8.08 15.03 -0.57
N THR A 416 -6.95 14.39 -0.27
CA THR A 416 -6.75 12.96 -0.51
C THR A 416 -7.77 12.11 0.25
N ALA A 417 -8.00 12.41 1.52
CA ALA A 417 -8.99 11.71 2.34
C ALA A 417 -10.40 11.82 1.77
N VAL A 418 -10.83 13.01 1.35
CA VAL A 418 -12.14 13.22 0.71
C VAL A 418 -12.21 12.42 -0.58
N VAL A 419 -11.23 12.56 -1.47
CA VAL A 419 -11.23 11.94 -2.80
C VAL A 419 -11.27 10.41 -2.72
N PHE A 420 -10.47 9.79 -1.84
CA PHE A 420 -10.47 8.34 -1.66
C PHE A 420 -11.69 7.78 -0.91
N THR A 421 -12.44 8.62 -0.18
CA THR A 421 -13.66 8.19 0.50
C THR A 421 -14.92 8.32 -0.35
N ILE A 422 -14.94 9.19 -1.37
CA ILE A 422 -16.03 9.27 -2.36
C ILE A 422 -16.45 7.89 -2.91
N PRO A 423 -15.55 7.05 -3.46
CA PRO A 423 -15.97 5.75 -3.99
C PRO A 423 -16.59 4.85 -2.92
N LEU A 424 -16.14 4.95 -1.66
CA LEU A 424 -16.70 4.20 -0.53
C LEU A 424 -18.06 4.73 -0.08
N LEU A 425 -18.27 6.05 -0.13
CA LEU A 425 -19.57 6.69 0.15
C LEU A 425 -20.60 6.32 -0.92
N LEU A 426 -20.19 6.23 -2.19
CA LEU A 426 -21.06 5.78 -3.28
C LEU A 426 -21.56 4.34 -3.09
N LEU A 427 -20.85 3.50 -2.34
CA LEU A 427 -21.34 2.16 -1.95
C LEU A 427 -22.52 2.22 -0.97
N GLN A 428 -22.71 3.36 -0.29
CA GLN A 428 -23.81 3.55 0.68
C GLN A 428 -25.06 4.12 0.02
N VAL A 429 -24.90 4.79 -1.12
CA VAL A 429 -25.98 5.44 -1.87
C VAL A 429 -26.55 4.46 -2.90
N ARG A 430 -27.87 4.37 -2.95
CA ARG A 430 -28.60 3.61 -3.96
C ARG A 430 -29.35 4.59 -4.85
N PHE A 431 -29.01 4.63 -6.13
CA PHE A 431 -29.75 5.44 -7.10
C PHE A 431 -31.02 4.71 -7.52
N ALA A 432 -32.14 5.45 -7.58
CA ALA A 432 -33.39 4.96 -8.16
C ALA A 432 -33.45 5.19 -9.69
N SER A 433 -32.70 6.17 -10.20
CA SER A 433 -32.59 6.54 -11.62
C SER A 433 -31.26 7.28 -11.86
N PRO A 434 -30.73 7.35 -13.10
CA PRO A 434 -31.24 6.76 -14.35
C PRO A 434 -30.84 5.29 -14.56
N VAL A 435 -31.68 4.54 -15.26
CA VAL A 435 -31.39 3.15 -15.69
C VAL A 435 -30.68 3.18 -17.04
N VAL A 436 -29.38 2.86 -17.07
CA VAL A 436 -28.59 2.89 -18.31
C VAL A 436 -28.65 1.54 -19.02
N GLY A 437 -29.39 1.51 -20.13
CA GLY A 437 -29.65 0.29 -20.92
C GLY A 437 -28.40 -0.47 -21.38
N ALA A 438 -27.33 0.24 -21.73
CA ALA A 438 -26.09 -0.34 -22.26
C ALA A 438 -25.29 -1.14 -21.21
N LEU A 439 -25.37 -0.77 -19.92
CA LEU A 439 -24.60 -1.42 -18.85
C LEU A 439 -25.08 -2.84 -18.54
N SER A 440 -26.29 -3.23 -18.95
CA SER A 440 -26.84 -4.57 -18.68
C SER A 440 -26.25 -5.67 -19.56
N ARG A 441 -25.58 -5.32 -20.65
CA ARG A 441 -25.01 -6.30 -21.59
C ARG A 441 -23.61 -6.75 -21.19
N VAL A 442 -22.98 -6.05 -20.25
CA VAL A 442 -21.61 -6.34 -19.83
C VAL A 442 -21.66 -7.28 -18.64
N PRO A 443 -21.22 -8.55 -18.77
CA PRO A 443 -21.12 -9.44 -17.63
C PRO A 443 -20.09 -8.87 -16.68
N ARG A 444 -20.57 -8.48 -15.50
CA ARG A 444 -19.72 -7.97 -14.43
C ARG A 444 -18.87 -9.12 -13.89
N ASN A 445 -17.67 -8.87 -13.39
CA ASN A 445 -16.82 -9.87 -12.75
C ASN A 445 -15.83 -9.17 -11.81
N ILE A 446 -15.71 -9.66 -10.57
CA ILE A 446 -14.87 -9.02 -9.55
C ILE A 446 -13.40 -8.91 -9.96
N LEU A 447 -12.83 -9.96 -10.57
CA LEU A 447 -11.44 -9.94 -11.02
C LEU A 447 -11.27 -9.05 -12.25
N VAL A 448 -12.11 -9.23 -13.27
CA VAL A 448 -11.96 -8.50 -14.55
C VAL A 448 -12.14 -7.00 -14.34
N GLU A 449 -13.18 -6.57 -13.64
CA GLU A 449 -13.42 -5.15 -13.38
C GLU A 449 -12.29 -4.53 -12.57
N SER A 450 -11.90 -5.16 -11.45
CA SER A 450 -10.81 -4.62 -10.62
C SER A 450 -9.48 -4.60 -11.35
N THR A 451 -9.18 -5.61 -12.18
CA THR A 451 -7.98 -5.60 -13.03
C THR A 451 -8.01 -4.49 -14.07
N ILE A 452 -9.15 -4.23 -14.72
CA ILE A 452 -9.30 -3.12 -15.68
C ILE A 452 -9.08 -1.78 -14.98
N VAL A 453 -9.70 -1.56 -13.81
CA VAL A 453 -9.54 -0.31 -13.06
C VAL A 453 -8.08 -0.12 -12.63
N SER A 454 -7.44 -1.17 -12.12
CA SER A 454 -6.01 -1.15 -11.79
C SER A 454 -5.12 -0.89 -13.01
N ALA A 455 -5.44 -1.45 -14.18
CA ALA A 455 -4.70 -1.22 -15.42
C ALA A 455 -4.85 0.22 -15.92
N ILE A 456 -6.03 0.82 -15.79
CA ILE A 456 -6.26 2.25 -16.09
C ILE A 456 -5.44 3.12 -15.14
N SER A 457 -5.44 2.83 -13.83
CA SER A 457 -4.60 3.54 -12.86
C SER A 457 -3.11 3.40 -13.18
N PHE A 458 -2.66 2.22 -13.63
CA PHE A 458 -1.30 2.01 -14.10
C PHE A 458 -0.97 2.87 -15.33
N ALA A 459 -1.88 2.95 -16.30
CA ALA A 459 -1.69 3.80 -17.48
C ALA A 459 -1.60 5.29 -17.11
N ILE A 460 -2.44 5.77 -16.19
CA ILE A 460 -2.39 7.13 -15.64
C ILE A 460 -1.03 7.38 -14.98
N PHE A 461 -0.53 6.42 -14.19
CA PHE A 461 0.80 6.50 -13.59
C PHE A 461 1.90 6.63 -14.65
N THR A 462 1.91 5.77 -15.67
CA THR A 462 2.92 5.82 -16.74
C THR A 462 2.89 7.16 -17.47
N TYR A 463 1.69 7.72 -17.69
CA TYR A 463 1.54 9.06 -18.24
C TYR A 463 2.14 10.13 -17.32
N ILE A 464 1.80 10.14 -16.03
CA ILE A 464 2.36 11.10 -15.07
C ILE A 464 3.88 11.00 -15.00
N GLN A 465 4.44 9.79 -15.07
CA GLN A 465 5.90 9.62 -15.08
C GLN A 465 6.61 10.31 -16.25
N SER A 466 5.94 10.45 -17.39
CA SER A 466 6.47 11.14 -18.58
C SER A 466 6.35 12.67 -18.54
N THR A 467 5.64 13.22 -17.56
CA THR A 467 5.42 14.67 -17.44
C THR A 467 6.66 15.41 -16.89
N PRO A 468 6.84 16.71 -17.19
CA PRO A 468 7.97 17.53 -16.75
C PRO A 468 7.82 18.02 -15.30
N PHE A 469 7.29 17.18 -14.42
CA PHE A 469 7.17 17.52 -13.00
C PHE A 469 8.32 16.93 -12.20
N GLU A 470 8.65 17.57 -11.08
CA GLU A 470 9.61 17.02 -10.14
C GLU A 470 9.05 15.80 -9.41
N VAL A 471 9.91 14.95 -8.85
CA VAL A 471 9.52 13.67 -8.21
C VAL A 471 8.39 13.86 -7.18
N ILE A 472 8.49 14.88 -6.33
CA ILE A 472 7.48 15.15 -5.30
C ILE A 472 6.13 15.52 -5.92
N GLN A 473 6.13 16.35 -6.95
CA GLN A 473 4.92 16.74 -7.67
C GLN A 473 4.31 15.55 -8.41
N LYS A 474 5.14 14.73 -9.08
CA LYS A 474 4.70 13.48 -9.70
C LYS A 474 4.02 12.56 -8.69
N GLY A 475 4.64 12.31 -7.54
CA GLY A 475 4.06 11.42 -6.53
C GLY A 475 2.72 11.93 -5.97
N LYS A 476 2.57 13.25 -5.75
CA LYS A 476 1.27 13.87 -5.39
C LYS A 476 0.21 13.65 -6.48
N LEU A 477 0.57 13.86 -7.74
CA LEU A 477 -0.32 13.62 -8.88
C LEU A 477 -0.70 12.15 -9.02
N ILE A 478 0.23 11.24 -8.75
CA ILE A 478 0.00 9.79 -8.78
C ILE A 478 -1.02 9.37 -7.72
N ILE A 479 -0.90 9.88 -6.49
CA ILE A 479 -1.84 9.62 -5.39
C ILE A 479 -3.26 10.05 -5.80
N LEU A 480 -3.43 11.29 -6.27
CA LEU A 480 -4.76 11.79 -6.67
C LEU A 480 -5.26 11.13 -7.97
N GLY A 481 -4.37 10.87 -8.92
CA GLY A 481 -4.68 10.23 -10.19
C GLY A 481 -5.22 8.81 -10.02
N ALA A 482 -4.71 8.06 -9.04
CA ALA A 482 -5.20 6.71 -8.72
C ALA A 482 -6.67 6.69 -8.24
N ALA A 483 -7.17 7.79 -7.70
CA ALA A 483 -8.56 7.87 -7.26
C ALA A 483 -9.56 8.15 -8.38
N VAL A 484 -9.13 8.71 -9.51
CA VAL A 484 -10.03 9.03 -10.64
C VAL A 484 -10.71 7.77 -11.19
N PRO A 485 -9.99 6.68 -11.52
CA PRO A 485 -10.62 5.44 -11.96
C PRO A 485 -11.53 4.81 -10.90
N LEU A 486 -11.21 4.98 -9.61
CA LEU A 486 -12.03 4.47 -8.52
C LEU A 486 -13.37 5.17 -8.42
N VAL A 487 -13.39 6.50 -8.50
CA VAL A 487 -14.63 7.30 -8.47
C VAL A 487 -15.50 6.93 -9.67
N LEU A 488 -14.92 6.87 -10.87
CA LEU A 488 -15.64 6.47 -12.08
C LEU A 488 -16.21 5.05 -11.97
N HIS A 489 -15.41 4.08 -11.49
CA HIS A 489 -15.86 2.71 -11.29
C HIS A 489 -16.98 2.61 -10.25
N ALA A 490 -16.87 3.33 -9.13
CA ALA A 490 -17.90 3.35 -8.09
C ALA A 490 -19.22 3.96 -8.59
N LEU A 491 -19.16 5.01 -9.41
CA LEU A 491 -20.34 5.58 -10.08
C LEU A 491 -20.98 4.58 -11.03
N LEU A 492 -20.20 3.95 -11.92
CA LEU A 492 -20.69 2.93 -12.86
C LEU A 492 -21.29 1.72 -12.13
N SER A 493 -20.68 1.29 -11.03
CA SER A 493 -21.20 0.19 -10.21
C SER A 493 -22.50 0.56 -9.52
N SER A 494 -22.65 1.79 -9.03
CA SER A 494 -23.88 2.26 -8.41
C SER A 494 -25.03 2.36 -9.42
N LEU A 495 -24.76 2.80 -10.65
CA LEU A 495 -25.74 2.87 -11.74
C LEU A 495 -26.18 1.49 -12.25
N SER A 496 -25.27 0.50 -12.27
CA SER A 496 -25.61 -0.86 -12.72
C SER A 496 -26.47 -1.63 -11.70
N ASP A 497 -26.28 -1.42 -10.39
CA ASP A 497 -27.13 -2.04 -9.34
C ASP A 497 -28.59 -1.58 -9.38
N THR A 498 -28.89 -0.37 -9.90
CA THR A 498 -30.26 0.14 -10.02
C THR A 498 -31.15 -0.77 -10.90
N ARG A 499 -30.60 -1.36 -11.96
CA ARG A 499 -31.38 -2.16 -12.93
C ARG A 499 -31.55 -3.63 -12.56
N ASP A 500 -30.56 -4.26 -11.93
CA ASP A 500 -30.65 -5.68 -11.48
C ASP A 500 -31.87 -5.93 -10.58
N ARG A 501 -32.47 -4.84 -10.05
CA ARG A 501 -33.64 -4.85 -9.18
C ARG A 501 -34.96 -4.61 -9.91
N GLU A 502 -35.01 -3.75 -10.94
CA GLU A 502 -36.22 -3.61 -11.77
C GLU A 502 -36.59 -4.91 -12.48
N LEU A 503 -35.59 -5.70 -12.89
CA LEU A 503 -35.82 -7.04 -13.44
C LEU A 503 -36.48 -8.01 -12.44
N VAL A 504 -36.45 -7.70 -11.14
CA VAL A 504 -37.11 -8.47 -10.08
C VAL A 504 -38.51 -7.96 -9.82
N ASP A 505 -38.74 -6.64 -9.84
CA ASP A 505 -40.09 -6.09 -9.66
C ASP A 505 -40.99 -6.37 -10.90
N ALA A 506 -40.40 -6.73 -12.04
CA ALA A 506 -41.08 -7.13 -13.26
C ALA A 506 -41.30 -8.66 -13.40
N LEU A 507 -40.81 -9.48 -12.47
CA LEU A 507 -40.98 -10.94 -12.40
C LEU A 507 -41.83 -11.32 -11.18
#